data_AF-A0A1I5BVK2-F1
#
_entry.id   AF-A0A1I5BVK2-F1
#
_cell.length_a   1.000
_cell.length_b   1.000
_cell.length_c   1.000
_cell.angle_alpha   90.00
_cell.angle_beta   90.00
_cell.angle_gamma   90.00
#
_symmetry.space_group_name_H-M   'P 1'
#
loop_
_entity.id
_entity.type
_entity.pdbx_description
1 polymer ?
#
loop_
_entity_poly.entity_id
_entity_poly.type
_entity_poly.pdbx_seq_one_letter_code
_entity_poly.pdbx_strand_id
1 'polypeptide(L)'
;MTIKSFVIILTCIIFQTSCSQKTEQNKSEQTKVKIDLIPGKDDKVYQGTVNLITQKDIDEFGKNNYTFINGSMNICDVNSSEYSKEEINLDALKSIRMINGGLLITRLENLKSVKGLENLEKVNGDLVISGCGLSTISTFEKLAVISGDLVFGNNDFNDVKLTEITGFNHLTEVGSIFISGNSGLQKLDAFHKIEKTKTIQIINTSLERVDNFKNLKNVKNFSVEYSLPLKEINLEKLETVSGLFALNENAYYNGKISIPNIRKINHLYMIDNNGLENYCDFSGPIKQNKVDTLSAGGNKINLTKEQIITKCK
;
A
#
# COMPACT_ATOMS: atom_id res chain seq x y z
N MET A 1 -25.09 -28.53 -2.56
CA MET A 1 -23.76 -27.96 -2.82
C MET A 1 -23.95 -26.46 -2.98
N THR A 2 -23.94 -25.75 -1.86
CA THR A 2 -24.36 -24.35 -1.79
C THR A 2 -23.24 -23.49 -2.35
N ILE A 3 -23.50 -22.82 -3.47
CA ILE A 3 -22.64 -21.79 -4.04
C ILE A 3 -22.61 -20.65 -3.01
N LYS A 4 -21.59 -20.63 -2.15
CA LYS A 4 -21.28 -19.46 -1.34
C LYS A 4 -20.92 -18.35 -2.31
N SER A 5 -21.71 -17.28 -2.33
CA SER A 5 -21.35 -16.04 -3.02
C SER A 5 -20.16 -15.45 -2.28
N PHE A 6 -18.95 -15.79 -2.72
CA PHE A 6 -17.73 -15.10 -2.33
C PHE A 6 -17.78 -13.71 -2.95
N VAL A 7 -18.28 -12.73 -2.20
CA VAL A 7 -17.95 -11.34 -2.48
C VAL A 7 -16.54 -11.14 -1.91
N ILE A 8 -15.53 -11.59 -2.65
CA ILE A 8 -14.22 -10.96 -2.54
C ILE A 8 -14.50 -9.47 -2.78
N ILE A 9 -13.98 -8.56 -1.94
CA ILE A 9 -13.92 -7.14 -2.30
C ILE A 9 -12.89 -7.05 -3.43
N LEU A 10 -13.27 -7.56 -4.59
CA LEU A 10 -12.46 -7.68 -5.77
C LEU A 10 -12.52 -6.31 -6.42
N THR A 11 -11.77 -5.35 -5.87
CA THR A 11 -11.05 -4.46 -6.76
C THR A 11 -9.98 -5.32 -7.41
N CYS A 12 -10.43 -6.05 -8.43
CA CYS A 12 -9.60 -6.78 -9.35
C CYS A 12 -8.48 -5.82 -9.76
N ILE A 13 -7.23 -6.07 -9.35
CA ILE A 13 -6.06 -5.40 -9.92
C ILE A 13 -5.93 -5.99 -11.33
N ILE A 14 -6.81 -5.56 -12.23
CA ILE A 14 -6.60 -5.73 -13.65
C ILE A 14 -5.59 -4.65 -14.00
N PHE A 15 -4.34 -5.07 -14.24
CA PHE A 15 -3.34 -4.23 -14.90
C PHE A 15 -3.83 -3.92 -16.32
N GLN A 16 -4.66 -2.91 -16.47
CA GLN A 16 -4.89 -2.24 -17.74
C GLN A 16 -4.41 -0.80 -17.60
N THR A 17 -3.35 -0.51 -18.35
CA THR A 17 -2.91 0.83 -18.67
C THR A 17 -4.08 1.59 -19.29
N SER A 18 -4.68 2.53 -18.56
CA SER A 18 -5.63 3.46 -19.16
C SER A 18 -5.37 4.88 -18.69
N CYS A 19 -5.33 5.77 -19.68
CA CYS A 19 -5.09 7.20 -19.55
C CYS A 19 -6.06 7.88 -18.59
N SER A 20 -5.51 8.85 -17.86
CA SER A 20 -6.22 9.81 -17.00
C SER A 20 -7.46 10.41 -17.68
N GLN A 21 -8.62 10.23 -17.05
CA GLN A 21 -9.74 11.17 -17.18
C GLN A 21 -9.69 12.15 -16.00
N LYS A 22 -9.56 13.44 -16.32
CA LYS A 22 -9.65 14.55 -15.37
C LYS A 22 -11.03 14.58 -14.74
N THR A 23 -11.08 14.57 -13.42
CA THR A 23 -12.22 15.10 -12.66
C THR A 23 -11.70 16.21 -11.74
N GLU A 24 -12.37 17.36 -11.82
CA GLU A 24 -12.10 18.54 -11.00
C GLU A 24 -12.41 18.22 -9.52
N GLN A 25 -11.48 18.57 -8.63
CA GLN A 25 -11.74 18.58 -7.19
C GLN A 25 -11.36 19.94 -6.59
N ASN A 26 -12.35 20.51 -5.90
CA ASN A 26 -12.27 21.71 -5.09
C ASN A 26 -11.07 21.70 -4.14
N LYS A 27 -10.36 22.83 -4.13
CA LYS A 27 -9.23 23.12 -3.24
C LYS A 27 -9.73 23.21 -1.79
N SER A 28 -9.30 22.27 -0.94
CA SER A 28 -9.11 22.55 0.48
C SER A 28 -7.61 22.67 0.76
N GLU A 29 -7.23 23.80 1.33
CA GLU A 29 -5.87 24.06 1.80
C GLU A 29 -5.56 23.13 2.97
N GLN A 30 -4.78 22.09 2.69
CA GLN A 30 -4.03 21.34 3.67
C GLN A 30 -2.55 21.60 3.38
N THR A 31 -1.80 21.93 4.41
CA THR A 31 -0.38 22.30 4.38
C THR A 31 0.44 21.17 3.78
N LYS A 32 0.52 21.12 2.43
CA LYS A 32 1.37 20.19 1.70
C LYS A 32 2.81 20.47 2.11
N VAL A 33 3.53 19.44 2.55
CA VAL A 33 4.99 19.44 2.45
C VAL A 33 5.27 19.38 0.95
N LYS A 34 5.27 20.55 0.30
CA LYS A 34 5.50 20.67 -1.12
C LYS A 34 7.00 20.55 -1.32
N ILE A 35 7.48 19.31 -1.43
CA ILE A 35 8.84 19.07 -1.91
C ILE A 35 8.83 19.41 -3.39
N ASP A 36 9.04 20.68 -3.70
CA ASP A 36 9.33 21.16 -5.03
C ASP A 36 10.80 20.82 -5.34
N LEU A 37 11.05 19.53 -5.60
CA LEU A 37 12.27 19.05 -6.24
C LEU A 37 12.27 19.52 -7.69
N ILE A 38 12.99 20.61 -7.94
CA ILE A 38 13.24 21.14 -9.28
C ILE A 38 14.72 20.87 -9.58
N PRO A 39 15.08 20.41 -10.79
CA PRO A 39 16.47 20.21 -11.17
C PRO A 39 17.28 21.51 -10.97
N GLY A 40 18.38 21.41 -10.22
CA GLY A 40 19.38 22.46 -10.09
C GLY A 40 20.35 22.48 -11.26
N LYS A 41 21.32 23.39 -11.21
CA LYS A 41 22.33 23.57 -12.27
C LYS A 41 23.18 22.32 -12.53
N ASP A 42 23.46 21.55 -11.48
CA ASP A 42 24.33 20.37 -11.55
C ASP A 42 23.54 19.06 -11.77
N ASP A 43 22.21 19.15 -11.86
CA ASP A 43 21.36 18.00 -12.06
C ASP A 43 21.28 17.60 -13.53
N LYS A 44 21.44 16.30 -13.78
CA LYS A 44 21.30 15.73 -15.11
C LYS A 44 19.90 15.16 -15.29
N VAL A 45 19.21 15.64 -16.33
CA VAL A 45 17.82 15.27 -16.60
C VAL A 45 17.74 14.35 -17.82
N TYR A 46 17.20 13.16 -17.65
CA TYR A 46 16.80 12.31 -18.77
C TYR A 46 15.40 12.72 -19.27
N GLN A 47 15.20 12.72 -20.59
CA GLN A 47 13.92 13.06 -21.22
C GLN A 47 13.26 11.81 -21.81
N GLY A 48 12.01 11.54 -21.43
CA GLY A 48 11.24 10.40 -21.91
C GLY A 48 11.24 9.21 -20.97
N THR A 49 10.68 8.10 -21.43
CA THR A 49 10.55 6.85 -20.66
C THR A 49 11.83 6.04 -20.72
N VAL A 50 12.36 5.67 -19.54
CA VAL A 50 13.50 4.77 -19.40
C VAL A 50 12.98 3.33 -19.33
N ASN A 51 13.51 2.43 -20.17
CA ASN A 51 13.24 0.99 -20.10
C ASN A 51 14.55 0.26 -19.87
N LEU A 52 14.68 -0.41 -18.73
CA LEU A 52 15.85 -1.19 -18.31
C LEU A 52 15.42 -2.64 -18.18
N ILE A 53 15.86 -3.50 -19.10
CA ILE A 53 15.40 -4.89 -19.19
C ILE A 53 16.43 -5.84 -18.57
N THR A 54 17.70 -5.57 -18.85
CA THR A 54 18.86 -6.39 -18.45
C THR A 54 19.78 -5.62 -17.50
N GLN A 55 20.71 -6.33 -16.84
CA GLN A 55 21.74 -5.67 -16.02
C GLN A 55 22.59 -4.72 -16.86
N LYS A 56 22.87 -5.10 -18.12
CA LYS A 56 23.62 -4.27 -19.06
C LYS A 56 22.94 -2.91 -19.29
N ASP A 57 21.62 -2.89 -19.46
CA ASP A 57 20.87 -1.64 -19.65
C ASP A 57 21.01 -0.73 -18.43
N ILE A 58 20.93 -1.30 -17.22
CA ILE A 58 21.07 -0.57 -15.96
C ILE A 58 22.46 0.03 -15.83
N ASP A 59 23.50 -0.75 -16.11
CA ASP A 59 24.89 -0.31 -16.04
C ASP A 59 25.20 0.77 -17.09
N GLU A 60 24.69 0.63 -18.31
CA GLU A 60 24.85 1.63 -19.37
C GLU A 60 24.10 2.91 -19.06
N PHE A 61 22.87 2.82 -18.54
CA PHE A 61 22.10 3.98 -18.12
C PHE A 61 22.79 4.72 -16.97
N GLY A 62 23.23 3.99 -15.95
CA GLY A 62 23.86 4.54 -14.74
C GLY A 62 25.15 5.33 -15.00
N LYS A 63 25.91 5.02 -16.05
CA LYS A 63 27.11 5.80 -16.46
C LYS A 63 26.80 7.28 -16.71
N ASN A 64 25.57 7.61 -17.09
CA ASN A 64 25.16 8.99 -17.34
C ASN A 64 25.01 9.80 -16.05
N ASN A 65 24.79 9.15 -14.90
CA ASN A 65 24.53 9.78 -13.61
C ASN A 65 23.36 10.78 -13.66
N TYR A 66 22.24 10.37 -14.28
CA TYR A 66 21.02 11.16 -14.25
C TYR A 66 20.51 11.29 -12.81
N THR A 67 20.07 12.48 -12.43
CA THR A 67 19.47 12.73 -11.11
C THR A 67 17.95 12.88 -11.22
N PHE A 68 17.43 13.24 -12.40
CA PHE A 68 16.01 13.42 -12.68
C PHE A 68 15.59 12.67 -13.94
N ILE A 69 14.43 12.02 -13.87
CA ILE A 69 13.77 11.43 -15.04
C ILE A 69 12.53 12.26 -15.36
N ASN A 70 12.55 13.01 -16.46
CA ASN A 70 11.36 13.66 -17.00
C ASN A 70 10.56 12.68 -17.87
N GLY A 71 9.99 11.69 -17.21
CA GLY A 71 9.25 10.57 -17.78
C GLY A 71 9.11 9.45 -16.75
N SER A 72 8.71 8.26 -17.21
CA SER A 72 8.61 7.07 -16.36
C SER A 72 9.89 6.23 -16.42
N MET A 73 10.08 5.34 -15.44
CA MET A 73 11.15 4.35 -15.43
C MET A 73 10.54 2.96 -15.25
N ASN A 74 10.85 2.06 -16.18
CA ASN A 74 10.46 0.66 -16.14
C ASN A 74 11.73 -0.19 -16.00
N ILE A 75 11.81 -0.96 -14.92
CA ILE A 75 12.85 -1.97 -14.66
C ILE A 75 12.19 -3.33 -14.82
N CYS A 76 11.88 -3.66 -16.07
CA CYS A 76 11.25 -4.90 -16.54
C CYS A 76 11.17 -4.91 -18.06
N ASP A 77 10.96 -6.08 -18.65
CA ASP A 77 10.45 -6.17 -20.02
C ASP A 77 8.93 -6.01 -20.02
N VAL A 78 8.45 -4.82 -20.41
CA VAL A 78 7.01 -4.51 -20.49
C VAL A 78 6.27 -5.30 -21.58
N ASN A 79 6.99 -5.86 -22.54
CA ASN A 79 6.41 -6.63 -23.66
C ASN A 79 6.39 -8.14 -23.40
N SER A 80 7.08 -8.60 -22.35
CA SER A 80 7.10 -10.00 -21.95
C SER A 80 6.10 -10.28 -20.82
N SER A 81 5.41 -11.41 -20.91
CA SER A 81 4.61 -11.99 -19.82
C SER A 81 5.44 -12.86 -18.88
N GLU A 82 6.68 -13.17 -19.23
CA GLU A 82 7.57 -14.03 -18.45
C GLU A 82 8.34 -13.25 -17.38
N TYR A 83 8.74 -13.96 -16.32
CA TYR A 83 9.62 -13.43 -15.29
C TYR A 83 11.07 -13.51 -15.74
N SER A 84 11.80 -12.39 -15.63
CA SER A 84 13.24 -12.41 -15.80
C SER A 84 13.90 -13.16 -14.65
N LYS A 85 14.80 -14.08 -15.01
CA LYS A 85 15.66 -14.83 -14.09
C LYS A 85 17.08 -14.26 -14.03
N GLU A 86 17.32 -13.12 -14.66
CA GLU A 86 18.61 -12.45 -14.57
C GLU A 86 18.81 -11.89 -13.15
N GLU A 87 20.04 -11.97 -12.64
CA GLU A 87 20.38 -11.30 -11.39
C GLU A 87 20.55 -9.80 -11.66
N ILE A 88 19.66 -8.99 -11.09
CA ILE A 88 19.64 -7.54 -11.29
C ILE A 88 20.14 -6.82 -10.02
N ASN A 89 21.03 -5.85 -10.20
CA ASN A 89 21.55 -4.91 -9.21
C ASN A 89 21.28 -3.47 -9.68
N LEU A 90 20.63 -2.68 -8.82
CA LEU A 90 20.24 -1.29 -9.12
C LEU A 90 21.25 -0.24 -8.64
N ASP A 91 22.40 -0.61 -8.08
CA ASP A 91 23.41 0.31 -7.50
C ASP A 91 23.83 1.43 -8.48
N ALA A 92 23.79 1.17 -9.78
CA ALA A 92 24.08 2.16 -10.83
C ALA A 92 23.05 3.30 -10.90
N LEU A 93 21.86 3.12 -10.30
CA LEU A 93 20.76 4.10 -10.27
C LEU A 93 20.79 5.03 -9.05
N LYS A 94 21.79 4.89 -8.16
CA LYS A 94 21.87 5.64 -6.89
C LYS A 94 21.83 7.16 -7.01
N SER A 95 22.08 7.72 -8.20
CA SER A 95 22.03 9.16 -8.43
C SER A 95 20.60 9.68 -8.59
N ILE A 96 19.62 8.81 -8.88
CA ILE A 96 18.25 9.21 -9.16
C ILE A 96 17.58 9.71 -7.88
N ARG A 97 17.05 10.94 -7.96
CA ARG A 97 16.34 11.63 -6.87
C ARG A 97 14.87 11.83 -7.16
N MET A 98 14.50 11.98 -8.44
CA MET A 98 13.11 12.22 -8.82
C MET A 98 12.74 11.55 -10.14
N ILE A 99 11.53 10.99 -10.18
CA ILE A 99 10.88 10.47 -11.38
C ILE A 99 9.56 11.22 -11.59
N ASN A 100 9.43 11.91 -12.72
CA ASN A 100 8.24 12.72 -13.03
C ASN A 100 7.04 11.87 -13.48
N GLY A 101 7.29 10.66 -13.97
CA GLY A 101 6.27 9.63 -14.23
C GLY A 101 6.21 8.59 -13.11
N GLY A 102 5.87 7.36 -13.47
CA GLY A 102 5.86 6.22 -12.55
C GLY A 102 7.19 5.46 -12.53
N LEU A 103 7.40 4.69 -11.46
CA LEU A 103 8.48 3.71 -11.32
C LEU A 103 7.88 2.31 -11.26
N LEU A 104 8.16 1.49 -12.26
CA LEU A 104 7.73 0.10 -12.36
C LEU A 104 8.93 -0.81 -12.18
N ILE A 105 8.95 -1.64 -11.14
CA ILE A 105 9.96 -2.69 -10.91
C ILE A 105 9.19 -4.00 -10.80
N THR A 106 9.17 -4.78 -11.89
CA THR A 106 8.29 -5.95 -11.95
C THR A 106 8.88 -7.13 -12.69
N ARG A 107 8.40 -8.33 -12.35
CA ARG A 107 8.76 -9.57 -13.05
C ARG A 107 10.26 -9.85 -13.04
N LEU A 108 10.90 -9.68 -11.88
CA LEU A 108 12.33 -9.91 -11.68
C LEU A 108 12.53 -10.95 -10.57
N GLU A 109 12.41 -12.23 -10.92
CA GLU A 109 12.42 -13.37 -9.97
C GLU A 109 13.68 -13.36 -9.09
N ASN A 110 14.83 -12.96 -9.64
CA ASN A 110 16.11 -12.95 -8.93
C ASN A 110 16.55 -11.57 -8.40
N LEU A 111 15.65 -10.58 -8.37
CA LEU A 111 15.93 -9.27 -7.75
C LEU A 111 15.90 -9.39 -6.22
N LYS A 112 17.09 -9.46 -5.60
CA LYS A 112 17.25 -9.65 -4.14
C LYS A 112 17.15 -8.36 -3.33
N SER A 113 17.30 -7.19 -3.97
CA SER A 113 17.25 -5.90 -3.30
C SER A 113 16.89 -4.79 -4.29
N VAL A 114 16.25 -3.73 -3.78
CA VAL A 114 16.04 -2.46 -4.50
C VAL A 114 17.03 -1.37 -4.06
N LYS A 115 18.12 -1.74 -3.38
CA LYS A 115 19.25 -0.84 -3.12
C LYS A 115 19.82 -0.31 -4.45
N GLY A 116 20.20 0.96 -4.46
CA GLY A 116 20.41 1.76 -5.67
C GLY A 116 19.32 2.82 -5.87
N LEU A 117 18.25 2.80 -5.09
CA LEU A 117 17.18 3.81 -5.10
C LEU A 117 17.10 4.60 -3.79
N GLU A 118 18.12 4.53 -2.93
CA GLU A 118 18.15 5.17 -1.61
C GLU A 118 18.07 6.71 -1.65
N ASN A 119 18.41 7.31 -2.80
CA ASN A 119 18.34 8.75 -3.00
C ASN A 119 17.02 9.22 -3.62
N LEU A 120 16.10 8.31 -3.94
CA LEU A 120 14.80 8.67 -4.50
C LEU A 120 13.96 9.42 -3.46
N GLU A 121 13.67 10.68 -3.74
CA GLU A 121 12.94 11.60 -2.86
C GLU A 121 11.47 11.76 -3.32
N LYS A 122 11.20 11.63 -4.62
CA LYS A 122 9.87 11.89 -5.19
C LYS A 122 9.54 11.07 -6.45
N VAL A 123 8.32 10.55 -6.49
CA VAL A 123 7.70 9.94 -7.68
C VAL A 123 6.35 10.63 -7.95
N ASN A 124 6.14 11.15 -9.15
CA ASN A 124 4.90 11.85 -9.51
C ASN A 124 3.81 10.93 -10.08
N GLY A 125 4.15 9.72 -10.47
CA GLY A 125 3.21 8.66 -10.81
C GLY A 125 3.14 7.58 -9.73
N ASP A 126 2.84 6.36 -10.16
CA ASP A 126 2.78 5.18 -9.31
C ASP A 126 4.19 4.64 -9.01
N LEU A 127 4.37 4.03 -7.84
CA LEU A 127 5.54 3.20 -7.53
C LEU A 127 5.06 1.77 -7.34
N VAL A 128 5.46 0.89 -8.25
CA VAL A 128 5.00 -0.49 -8.30
C VAL A 128 6.20 -1.42 -8.19
N ILE A 129 6.22 -2.23 -7.13
CA ILE A 129 7.20 -3.31 -6.93
C ILE A 129 6.43 -4.62 -6.84
N SER A 130 6.43 -5.38 -7.93
CA SER A 130 5.61 -6.58 -8.00
C SER A 130 6.23 -7.72 -8.78
N GLY A 131 6.16 -8.93 -8.23
CA GLY A 131 6.72 -10.08 -8.91
C GLY A 131 8.25 -10.10 -8.83
N CYS A 132 8.82 -9.70 -7.71
CA CYS A 132 10.27 -9.66 -7.47
C CYS A 132 10.66 -10.58 -6.32
N GLY A 133 11.79 -11.30 -6.40
CA GLY A 133 12.30 -12.18 -5.33
C GLY A 133 12.95 -11.44 -4.17
N LEU A 134 12.24 -10.47 -3.58
CA LEU A 134 12.73 -9.61 -2.50
C LEU A 134 12.47 -10.26 -1.14
N SER A 135 13.49 -10.31 -0.29
CA SER A 135 13.31 -10.73 1.11
C SER A 135 12.89 -9.58 2.02
N THR A 136 13.31 -8.36 1.70
CA THR A 136 13.01 -7.13 2.45
C THR A 136 12.92 -5.93 1.50
N ILE A 137 12.17 -4.92 1.91
CA ILE A 137 12.16 -3.59 1.27
C ILE A 137 12.47 -2.56 2.34
N SER A 138 13.64 -1.93 2.30
CA SER A 138 14.11 -0.98 3.32
C SER A 138 14.76 0.28 2.74
N THR A 139 14.76 0.44 1.41
CA THR A 139 15.61 1.41 0.72
C THR A 139 15.09 2.85 0.77
N PHE A 140 13.77 3.07 0.83
CA PHE A 140 13.13 4.34 0.49
C PHE A 140 13.11 5.40 1.60
N GLU A 141 14.18 5.50 2.40
CA GLU A 141 14.27 6.40 3.56
C GLU A 141 14.17 7.89 3.23
N LYS A 142 14.48 8.29 2.00
CA LYS A 142 14.32 9.68 1.54
C LYS A 142 13.02 9.95 0.79
N LEU A 143 12.28 8.90 0.41
CA LEU A 143 11.09 9.04 -0.41
C LEU A 143 9.98 9.68 0.41
N ALA A 144 9.59 10.89 0.00
CA ALA A 144 8.68 11.70 0.78
C ALA A 144 7.34 11.93 0.09
N VAL A 145 7.29 11.81 -1.25
CA VAL A 145 6.08 11.97 -2.06
C VAL A 145 5.98 10.90 -3.13
N ILE A 146 4.84 10.23 -3.17
CA ILE A 146 4.34 9.47 -4.32
C ILE A 146 3.00 10.11 -4.70
N SER A 147 2.87 10.73 -5.87
CA SER A 147 1.59 11.39 -6.20
C SER A 147 0.53 10.40 -6.72
N GLY A 148 0.96 9.23 -7.19
CA GLY A 148 0.11 8.10 -7.57
C GLY A 148 0.00 7.03 -6.48
N ASP A 149 -0.23 5.79 -6.89
CA ASP A 149 -0.41 4.65 -6.01
C ASP A 149 0.92 3.95 -5.69
N LEU A 150 1.03 3.42 -4.48
CA LEU A 150 2.12 2.59 -4.01
C LEU A 150 1.66 1.14 -3.97
N VAL A 151 2.32 0.26 -4.73
CA VAL A 151 1.92 -1.14 -4.88
C VAL A 151 3.08 -2.07 -4.55
N PHE A 152 2.85 -3.00 -3.62
CA PHE A 152 3.70 -4.16 -3.34
C PHE A 152 2.93 -5.45 -3.60
N GLY A 153 3.28 -6.18 -4.66
CA GLY A 153 2.48 -7.31 -5.13
C GLY A 153 3.29 -8.58 -5.38
N ASN A 154 2.93 -9.72 -4.80
CA ASN A 154 3.48 -11.03 -5.20
C ASN A 154 5.03 -11.07 -5.20
N ASN A 155 5.69 -10.58 -4.15
CA ASN A 155 7.15 -10.57 -4.05
C ASN A 155 7.74 -11.81 -3.36
N ASP A 156 6.94 -12.88 -3.27
CA ASP A 156 7.36 -14.19 -2.77
C ASP A 156 7.71 -15.10 -3.95
N PHE A 157 8.97 -15.52 -4.10
CA PHE A 157 9.44 -16.44 -5.16
C PHE A 157 10.19 -17.63 -4.59
N ASN A 158 9.78 -18.84 -4.98
CA ASN A 158 10.37 -20.09 -4.50
C ASN A 158 10.53 -20.05 -2.96
N ASP A 159 11.75 -20.19 -2.47
CA ASP A 159 12.13 -20.15 -1.05
C ASP A 159 12.40 -18.74 -0.49
N VAL A 160 12.36 -17.71 -1.34
CA VAL A 160 12.54 -16.31 -0.94
C VAL A 160 11.16 -15.68 -0.70
N LYS A 161 10.95 -15.20 0.52
CA LYS A 161 9.70 -14.54 0.95
C LYS A 161 9.99 -13.11 1.39
N LEU A 162 9.13 -12.18 1.00
CA LEU A 162 9.17 -10.81 1.50
C LEU A 162 8.66 -10.82 2.94
N THR A 163 9.55 -10.73 3.92
CA THR A 163 9.19 -10.82 5.34
C THR A 163 9.01 -9.46 6.01
N GLU A 164 9.64 -8.43 5.44
CA GLU A 164 9.68 -7.10 6.04
C GLU A 164 9.60 -5.97 5.02
N ILE A 165 8.76 -4.96 5.31
CA ILE A 165 8.76 -3.66 4.64
C ILE A 165 9.04 -2.57 5.69
N THR A 166 10.15 -1.87 5.48
CA THR A 166 10.63 -0.66 6.18
C THR A 166 10.96 0.43 5.15
N GLY A 167 11.68 1.50 5.49
CA GLY A 167 12.13 2.50 4.50
C GLY A 167 11.22 3.73 4.38
N PHE A 168 9.90 3.62 4.43
CA PHE A 168 9.00 4.74 4.11
C PHE A 168 8.73 5.70 5.30
N ASN A 169 9.76 6.00 6.08
CA ASN A 169 9.64 6.82 7.30
C ASN A 169 9.44 8.33 7.01
N HIS A 170 9.77 8.76 5.80
CA HIS A 170 9.59 10.15 5.34
C HIS A 170 8.40 10.35 4.40
N LEU A 171 7.71 9.27 4.00
CA LEU A 171 6.58 9.35 3.09
C LEU A 171 5.40 10.07 3.76
N THR A 172 5.02 11.23 3.20
CA THR A 172 3.96 12.10 3.70
C THR A 172 2.76 12.18 2.76
N GLU A 173 2.97 12.02 1.45
CA GLU A 173 1.94 12.05 0.41
C GLU A 173 1.99 10.76 -0.41
N VAL A 174 0.84 10.06 -0.48
CA VAL A 174 0.61 8.89 -1.34
C VAL A 174 -0.85 8.84 -1.78
N GLY A 175 -1.10 8.51 -3.05
CA GLY A 175 -2.44 8.34 -3.62
C GLY A 175 -3.23 7.24 -2.91
N SER A 176 -2.74 5.99 -3.04
CA SER A 176 -3.26 4.79 -2.38
C SER A 176 -2.12 3.83 -2.06
N ILE A 177 -2.34 2.91 -1.12
CA ILE A 177 -1.38 1.88 -0.73
C ILE A 177 -2.03 0.51 -0.92
N PHE A 178 -1.40 -0.32 -1.74
CA PHE A 178 -1.81 -1.70 -2.01
C PHE A 178 -0.68 -2.65 -1.66
N ILE A 179 -0.93 -3.55 -0.71
CA ILE A 179 -0.02 -4.63 -0.33
C ILE A 179 -0.76 -5.93 -0.56
N SER A 180 -0.34 -6.75 -1.53
CA SER A 180 -1.08 -7.95 -1.91
C SER A 180 -0.17 -9.12 -2.23
N GLY A 181 -0.53 -10.32 -1.78
CA GLY A 181 0.16 -11.56 -2.18
C GLY A 181 1.59 -11.68 -1.68
N ASN A 182 1.93 -10.97 -0.60
CA ASN A 182 3.20 -11.12 0.10
C ASN A 182 2.93 -11.95 1.36
N SER A 183 2.64 -13.24 1.15
CA SER A 183 2.23 -14.19 2.18
C SER A 183 3.27 -14.33 3.30
N GLY A 184 4.55 -14.09 3.02
CA GLY A 184 5.62 -14.08 4.02
C GLY A 184 5.71 -12.81 4.87
N LEU A 185 4.97 -11.74 4.55
CA LEU A 185 5.14 -10.43 5.17
C LEU A 185 4.65 -10.46 6.62
N GLN A 186 5.58 -10.46 7.56
CA GLN A 186 5.32 -10.53 9.00
C GLN A 186 5.51 -9.19 9.70
N LYS A 187 6.38 -8.33 9.14
CA LYS A 187 6.66 -7.01 9.67
C LYS A 187 6.43 -5.93 8.63
N LEU A 188 5.47 -5.08 8.90
CA LEU A 188 5.37 -3.77 8.30
C LEU A 188 5.85 -2.78 9.36
N ASP A 189 6.77 -1.88 9.03
CA ASP A 189 7.22 -0.78 9.89
C ASP A 189 7.56 0.43 9.02
N ALA A 190 6.49 1.05 8.52
CA ALA A 190 6.52 2.07 7.48
C ALA A 190 5.33 3.03 7.64
N PHE A 191 5.23 4.05 6.78
CA PHE A 191 4.03 4.89 6.60
C PHE A 191 3.60 5.72 7.81
N HIS A 192 4.49 5.92 8.77
CA HIS A 192 4.18 6.58 10.03
C HIS A 192 3.74 8.04 9.88
N LYS A 193 4.16 8.74 8.81
CA LYS A 193 3.86 10.17 8.58
C LYS A 193 2.66 10.41 7.68
N ILE A 194 2.02 9.37 7.16
CA ILE A 194 0.88 9.52 6.26
C ILE A 194 -0.33 9.96 7.06
N GLU A 195 -0.85 11.16 6.79
CA GLU A 195 -2.06 11.69 7.43
C GLU A 195 -3.34 11.40 6.66
N LYS A 196 -3.24 11.28 5.33
CA LYS A 196 -4.38 11.06 4.45
C LYS A 196 -3.95 10.27 3.21
N THR A 197 -4.79 9.34 2.80
CA THR A 197 -4.66 8.61 1.54
C THR A 197 -6.03 8.16 1.05
N LYS A 198 -6.18 7.74 -0.21
CA LYS A 198 -7.48 7.29 -0.74
C LYS A 198 -7.78 5.90 -0.23
N THR A 199 -6.94 4.92 -0.54
CA THR A 199 -7.16 3.52 -0.20
C THR A 199 -5.94 2.96 0.51
N ILE A 200 -6.16 2.17 1.55
CA ILE A 200 -5.19 1.25 2.12
C ILE A 200 -5.81 -0.14 2.01
N GLN A 201 -5.18 -1.03 1.26
CA GLN A 201 -5.63 -2.40 1.07
C GLN A 201 -4.45 -3.35 1.33
N ILE A 202 -4.63 -4.24 2.29
CA ILE A 202 -3.66 -5.25 2.69
C ILE A 202 -4.31 -6.62 2.49
N ILE A 203 -3.81 -7.42 1.56
CA ILE A 203 -4.38 -8.71 1.18
C ILE A 203 -3.31 -9.79 1.23
N ASN A 204 -3.64 -10.94 1.81
CA ASN A 204 -2.79 -12.15 1.78
C ASN A 204 -1.37 -11.86 2.31
N THR A 205 -1.31 -11.50 3.60
CA THR A 205 -0.07 -11.24 4.35
C THR A 205 -0.02 -12.08 5.62
N SER A 206 1.14 -12.19 6.25
CA SER A 206 1.32 -12.82 7.57
C SER A 206 1.41 -11.79 8.71
N LEU A 207 0.84 -10.59 8.52
CA LEU A 207 0.88 -9.54 9.54
C LEU A 207 0.01 -9.93 10.73
N GLU A 208 0.62 -9.98 11.92
CA GLU A 208 -0.14 -10.17 13.16
C GLU A 208 -0.81 -8.88 13.65
N ARG A 209 -0.29 -7.72 13.23
CA ARG A 209 -0.82 -6.42 13.61
C ARG A 209 -0.69 -5.40 12.49
N VAL A 210 -1.61 -4.43 12.47
CA VAL A 210 -1.53 -3.24 11.63
C VAL A 210 -1.53 -2.01 12.54
N ASP A 211 -0.34 -1.48 12.84
CA ASP A 211 -0.09 -0.33 13.73
C ASP A 211 0.80 0.75 13.07
N ASN A 212 0.96 0.64 11.76
CA ASN A 212 1.94 1.40 10.98
C ASN A 212 1.50 2.81 10.64
N PHE A 213 0.19 3.02 10.51
CA PHE A 213 -0.43 4.27 10.09
C PHE A 213 -0.65 5.23 11.26
N LYS A 214 0.43 5.49 12.03
CA LYS A 214 0.41 6.21 13.32
C LYS A 214 -0.18 7.63 13.25
N ASN A 215 -0.08 8.29 12.09
CA ASN A 215 -0.61 9.64 11.88
C ASN A 215 -1.83 9.71 10.95
N LEU A 216 -2.36 8.58 10.50
CA LEU A 216 -3.48 8.56 9.55
C LEU A 216 -4.74 9.12 10.21
N LYS A 217 -5.26 10.22 9.65
CA LYS A 217 -6.50 10.88 10.08
C LYS A 217 -7.66 10.55 9.15
N ASN A 218 -7.40 10.47 7.84
CA ASN A 218 -8.46 10.37 6.83
C ASN A 218 -8.13 9.33 5.76
N VAL A 219 -9.05 8.41 5.52
CA VAL A 219 -8.96 7.45 4.41
C VAL A 219 -10.32 7.28 3.76
N LYS A 220 -10.37 7.03 2.45
CA LYS A 220 -11.63 6.65 1.80
C LYS A 220 -11.94 5.19 2.11
N ASN A 221 -11.01 4.28 1.81
CA ASN A 221 -11.18 2.85 2.04
C ASN A 221 -9.99 2.27 2.80
N PHE A 222 -10.26 1.52 3.85
CA PHE A 222 -9.28 0.74 4.60
C PHE A 222 -9.74 -0.71 4.60
N SER A 223 -8.95 -1.63 4.07
CA SER A 223 -9.22 -3.07 4.17
C SER A 223 -7.99 -3.89 4.56
N VAL A 224 -8.23 -4.89 5.40
CA VAL A 224 -7.29 -5.97 5.69
C VAL A 224 -8.00 -7.29 5.42
N GLU A 225 -7.48 -8.05 4.47
CA GLU A 225 -8.14 -9.25 3.96
C GLU A 225 -7.17 -10.42 3.88
N TYR A 226 -7.66 -11.64 4.11
CA TYR A 226 -6.86 -12.86 4.02
C TYR A 226 -5.54 -12.80 4.81
N SER A 227 -5.51 -12.06 5.93
CA SER A 227 -4.34 -11.96 6.80
C SER A 227 -4.56 -12.87 8.00
N LEU A 228 -4.36 -14.18 7.79
CA LEU A 228 -4.73 -15.21 8.77
C LEU A 228 -4.19 -14.92 10.18
N PRO A 229 -2.91 -14.54 10.39
CA PRO A 229 -2.35 -14.31 11.73
C PRO A 229 -2.80 -13.02 12.40
N LEU A 230 -3.62 -12.19 11.74
CA LEU A 230 -4.02 -10.88 12.24
C LEU A 230 -4.73 -10.99 13.59
N LYS A 231 -4.18 -10.29 14.58
CA LYS A 231 -4.71 -10.21 15.96
C LYS A 231 -5.17 -8.81 16.30
N GLU A 232 -4.53 -7.78 15.74
CA GLU A 232 -4.73 -6.39 16.19
C GLU A 232 -4.65 -5.37 15.06
N ILE A 233 -5.49 -4.34 15.15
CA ILE A 233 -5.36 -3.14 14.32
C ILE A 233 -5.37 -1.92 15.24
N ASN A 234 -4.35 -1.07 15.12
CA ASN A 234 -4.26 0.18 15.86
C ASN A 234 -4.10 1.36 14.91
N LEU A 235 -5.13 2.20 14.84
CA LEU A 235 -5.20 3.39 14.00
C LEU A 235 -5.54 4.59 14.90
N GLU A 236 -4.64 4.89 15.83
CA GLU A 236 -4.85 5.81 16.94
C GLU A 236 -5.42 7.18 16.52
N LYS A 237 -4.90 7.78 15.45
CA LYS A 237 -5.30 9.11 14.97
C LYS A 237 -6.41 9.10 13.93
N LEU A 238 -6.97 7.94 13.58
CA LEU A 238 -7.98 7.84 12.53
C LEU A 238 -9.27 8.56 12.94
N GLU A 239 -9.66 9.55 12.16
CA GLU A 239 -10.86 10.35 12.38
C GLU A 239 -11.99 9.97 11.41
N THR A 240 -11.66 9.73 10.14
CA THR A 240 -12.68 9.51 9.10
C THR A 240 -12.33 8.37 8.15
N VAL A 241 -13.29 7.47 7.98
CA VAL A 241 -13.37 6.52 6.86
C VAL A 241 -14.57 6.90 5.99
N SER A 242 -14.33 7.63 4.92
CA SER A 242 -15.40 8.19 4.07
C SER A 242 -15.98 7.19 3.07
N GLY A 243 -15.59 5.92 3.17
CA GLY A 243 -16.04 4.80 2.36
C GLY A 243 -16.06 3.55 3.23
N LEU A 244 -15.21 2.59 2.92
CA LEU A 244 -15.24 1.26 3.53
C LEU A 244 -14.17 1.08 4.61
N PHE A 245 -14.57 0.64 5.81
CA PHE A 245 -13.67 -0.04 6.75
C PHE A 245 -14.00 -1.53 6.68
N ALA A 246 -13.13 -2.33 6.08
CA ALA A 246 -13.38 -3.74 5.83
C ALA A 246 -12.37 -4.66 6.52
N LEU A 247 -12.88 -5.68 7.21
CA LEU A 247 -12.14 -6.89 7.55
C LEU A 247 -12.83 -8.08 6.91
N ASN A 248 -12.06 -8.80 6.09
CA ASN A 248 -12.58 -9.90 5.31
C ASN A 248 -11.65 -11.12 5.45
N GLU A 249 -12.19 -12.31 5.72
CA GLU A 249 -11.42 -13.56 5.66
C GLU A 249 -10.17 -13.59 6.58
N ASN A 250 -10.21 -12.89 7.72
CA ASN A 250 -9.15 -12.96 8.73
C ASN A 250 -9.51 -14.01 9.80
N ALA A 251 -9.26 -15.28 9.50
CA ALA A 251 -9.82 -16.41 10.23
C ALA A 251 -9.53 -16.43 11.74
N TYR A 252 -8.37 -15.93 12.19
CA TYR A 252 -7.99 -15.91 13.62
C TYR A 252 -8.23 -14.56 14.31
N TYR A 253 -8.73 -13.56 13.59
CA TYR A 253 -8.98 -12.25 14.15
C TYR A 253 -10.18 -12.27 15.10
N ASN A 254 -9.98 -11.86 16.35
CA ASN A 254 -11.01 -11.83 17.40
C ASN A 254 -11.33 -10.42 17.91
N GLY A 255 -11.29 -9.39 17.06
CA GLY A 255 -11.85 -8.09 17.44
C GLY A 255 -11.01 -7.29 18.43
N LYS A 256 -9.74 -7.01 18.10
CA LYS A 256 -8.92 -6.00 18.80
C LYS A 256 -8.60 -4.86 17.83
N ILE A 257 -9.42 -3.80 17.88
CA ILE A 257 -9.28 -2.57 17.10
C ILE A 257 -9.20 -1.36 18.02
N SER A 258 -8.20 -0.51 17.81
CA SER A 258 -8.07 0.79 18.46
C SER A 258 -8.27 1.92 17.45
N ILE A 259 -9.39 2.64 17.57
CA ILE A 259 -9.77 3.82 16.76
C ILE A 259 -10.37 4.94 17.65
N PRO A 260 -9.67 5.39 18.70
CA PRO A 260 -10.25 6.25 19.74
C PRO A 260 -10.72 7.61 19.21
N ASN A 261 -10.11 8.11 18.14
CA ASN A 261 -10.41 9.41 17.55
C ASN A 261 -11.45 9.37 16.42
N ILE A 262 -12.05 8.21 16.16
CA ILE A 262 -12.99 8.06 15.05
C ILE A 262 -14.20 9.00 15.23
N ARG A 263 -14.53 9.70 14.16
CA ARG A 263 -15.66 10.63 14.02
C ARG A 263 -16.67 10.10 13.01
N LYS A 264 -16.22 9.37 11.99
CA LYS A 264 -17.09 8.85 10.94
C LYS A 264 -16.54 7.57 10.28
N ILE A 265 -17.39 6.58 10.10
CA ILE A 265 -17.22 5.42 9.20
C ILE A 265 -18.49 5.31 8.36
N ASN A 266 -18.38 5.42 7.05
CA ASN A 266 -19.53 5.29 6.15
C ASN A 266 -20.04 3.85 6.09
N HIS A 267 -19.16 2.88 5.90
CA HIS A 267 -19.54 1.46 5.94
C HIS A 267 -18.53 0.64 6.73
N LEU A 268 -19.02 -0.05 7.76
CA LEU A 268 -18.26 -1.05 8.49
C LEU A 268 -18.60 -2.42 7.90
N TYR A 269 -17.61 -3.13 7.38
CA TYR A 269 -17.79 -4.40 6.69
C TYR A 269 -16.95 -5.48 7.36
N MET A 270 -17.60 -6.39 8.06
CA MET A 270 -16.97 -7.49 8.79
C MET A 270 -17.50 -8.79 8.21
N ILE A 271 -16.80 -9.38 7.25
CA ILE A 271 -17.27 -10.60 6.57
C ILE A 271 -16.27 -11.73 6.71
N ASP A 272 -16.76 -12.95 6.92
CA ASP A 272 -15.98 -14.20 6.91
C ASP A 272 -14.75 -14.21 7.86
N ASN A 273 -14.78 -13.42 8.94
CA ASN A 273 -13.77 -13.49 9.99
C ASN A 273 -14.19 -14.55 11.02
N ASN A 274 -13.85 -15.81 10.75
CA ASN A 274 -14.31 -16.98 11.51
C ASN A 274 -13.97 -16.95 13.02
N GLY A 275 -13.00 -16.13 13.44
CA GLY A 275 -12.63 -15.92 14.84
C GLY A 275 -13.34 -14.75 15.54
N LEU A 276 -14.06 -13.90 14.80
CA LEU A 276 -14.56 -12.62 15.29
C LEU A 276 -15.80 -12.78 16.19
N GLU A 277 -15.61 -12.63 17.50
CA GLU A 277 -16.67 -12.51 18.50
C GLU A 277 -16.70 -11.15 19.21
N ASN A 278 -15.58 -10.41 19.28
CA ASN A 278 -15.57 -9.09 19.89
C ASN A 278 -15.87 -7.97 18.87
N TYR A 279 -17.00 -7.28 19.05
CA TYR A 279 -17.35 -6.07 18.30
C TYR A 279 -17.30 -4.80 19.17
N CYS A 280 -16.94 -4.94 20.45
CA CYS A 280 -17.14 -3.90 21.45
C CYS A 280 -16.26 -2.66 21.25
N ASP A 281 -15.17 -2.79 20.50
CA ASP A 281 -14.35 -1.66 20.06
C ASP A 281 -15.13 -0.66 19.18
N PHE A 282 -16.21 -1.11 18.52
CA PHE A 282 -17.10 -0.25 17.75
C PHE A 282 -18.31 0.27 18.55
N SER A 283 -18.49 -0.16 19.80
CA SER A 283 -19.68 0.19 20.59
C SER A 283 -19.82 1.69 20.83
N GLY A 284 -18.73 2.37 21.22
CA GLY A 284 -18.69 3.82 21.40
C GLY A 284 -19.03 4.58 20.11
N PRO A 285 -18.32 4.32 18.98
CA PRO A 285 -18.65 4.90 17.68
C PRO A 285 -20.10 4.65 17.23
N ILE A 286 -20.61 3.43 17.42
CA ILE A 286 -22.00 3.09 17.05
C ILE A 286 -23.01 3.85 17.91
N LYS A 287 -22.83 3.90 19.24
CA LYS A 287 -23.72 4.66 20.17
C LYS A 287 -23.77 6.16 19.84
N GLN A 288 -22.68 6.70 19.29
CA GLN A 288 -22.56 8.11 18.90
C GLN A 288 -22.97 8.37 17.44
N ASN A 289 -23.59 7.41 16.75
CA ASN A 289 -23.98 7.51 15.33
C ASN A 289 -22.82 7.86 14.38
N LYS A 290 -21.60 7.45 14.74
CA LYS A 290 -20.40 7.67 13.91
C LYS A 290 -20.22 6.60 12.83
N VAL A 291 -20.91 5.46 12.95
CA VAL A 291 -20.90 4.39 11.94
C VAL A 291 -22.27 4.38 11.25
N ASP A 292 -22.34 4.66 9.94
CA ASP A 292 -23.65 4.75 9.26
C ASP A 292 -24.26 3.38 9.10
N THR A 293 -23.52 2.48 8.46
CA THR A 293 -24.00 1.15 8.08
C THR A 293 -22.99 0.08 8.49
N LEU A 294 -23.50 -1.11 8.80
CA LEU A 294 -22.73 -2.29 9.20
C LEU A 294 -23.21 -3.50 8.40
N SER A 295 -22.28 -4.17 7.73
CA SER A 295 -22.46 -5.52 7.19
C SER A 295 -21.67 -6.50 8.04
N ALA A 296 -22.35 -7.48 8.63
CA ALA A 296 -21.73 -8.57 9.39
C ALA A 296 -22.30 -9.91 8.93
N GLY A 297 -21.45 -10.82 8.46
CA GLY A 297 -21.84 -12.11 7.90
C GLY A 297 -20.65 -13.07 7.87
N GLY A 298 -20.90 -14.37 8.06
CA GLY A 298 -19.83 -15.38 7.99
C GLY A 298 -18.80 -15.33 9.14
N ASN A 299 -18.97 -14.44 10.12
CA ASN A 299 -18.11 -14.40 11.31
C ASN A 299 -18.56 -15.41 12.37
N LYS A 300 -17.73 -15.62 13.41
CA LYS A 300 -18.09 -16.45 14.59
C LYS A 300 -19.42 -16.04 15.19
N ILE A 301 -19.63 -14.74 15.37
CA ILE A 301 -20.93 -14.14 15.64
C ILE A 301 -21.15 -12.96 14.70
N ASN A 302 -22.39 -12.76 14.26
CA ASN A 302 -22.75 -11.65 13.37
C ASN A 302 -23.71 -10.73 14.13
N LEU A 303 -23.16 -9.64 14.70
CA LEU A 303 -23.96 -8.69 15.48
C LEU A 303 -24.49 -7.56 14.61
N THR A 304 -25.76 -7.18 14.83
CA THR A 304 -26.30 -5.91 14.32
C THR A 304 -25.81 -4.74 15.17
N LYS A 305 -26.01 -3.49 14.70
CA LYS A 305 -25.68 -2.28 15.48
C LYS A 305 -26.40 -2.26 16.83
N GLU A 306 -27.67 -2.64 16.87
CA GLU A 306 -28.50 -2.70 18.09
C GLU A 306 -27.96 -3.74 19.08
N GLN A 307 -27.51 -4.89 18.57
CA GLN A 307 -26.90 -5.92 19.40
C GLN A 307 -25.54 -5.49 19.95
N ILE A 308 -24.74 -4.75 19.19
CA ILE A 308 -23.47 -4.19 19.68
C ILE A 308 -23.75 -3.18 20.80
N ILE A 309 -24.74 -2.29 20.65
CA ILE A 309 -25.12 -1.30 21.67
C ILE A 309 -25.50 -1.97 22.99
N THR A 310 -26.22 -3.09 22.92
CA THR A 310 -26.77 -3.78 24.10
C THR A 310 -25.80 -4.76 24.75
N LYS A 311 -24.97 -5.47 23.96
CA LYS A 311 -24.03 -6.49 24.46
C LYS A 311 -22.72 -5.90 24.96
N CYS A 312 -22.28 -4.78 24.39
CA CYS A 312 -21.05 -4.10 24.77
C CYS A 312 -21.36 -2.99 25.78
N LYS A 313 -21.14 -3.31 27.06
CA LYS A 313 -21.33 -2.40 28.18
C LYS A 313 -20.20 -1.38 28.24
#